data_AF-A0A8H7Q831-F1
#
_entry.id   AF-A0A8H7Q831-F1
#
_cell.length_a   1.000
_cell.length_b   1.000
_cell.length_c   1.000
_cell.angle_alpha   90.00
_cell.angle_beta   90.00
_cell.angle_gamma   90.00
#
_symmetry.space_group_name_H-M   'P 1'
#
loop_
_entity.id
_entity.type
_entity.pdbx_description
1 polymer ?
#
loop_
_entity_poly.entity_id
_entity_poly.type
_entity_poly.pdbx_seq_one_letter_code
_entity_poly.pdbx_strand_id
1 'polypeptide(L)'
;MGRIIRLELDNFKSYKGHQVIGPFHNFSCVIGPNGAGKSNLMDAISFVLGVNSMQLRSQNLKDFIYRGGAMHDDPEAEGVSQRESRRKAHVKIVYQEDGGREIHFLRSVNSRGQSEYKINDKVVLWKAYNAALEKENILIRARNFLVFQGDVEHVASQSPKDLTLLIEHISGSLEYKGDYDKLKIEQDRAIENSAFSFNKKRGINSEIKQYQEQKAEAEQYEELGDDMKEQIVRFLLWKLYHVEKKIDDCETEAEEKRVEINTAYSDQSSVDEDFKTARKQLAVLHRERIKKELSIKTSEKDLQHY
;
A
#
# COMPACT_ATOMS: atom_id res chain seq x y z
N MET A 1 -11.29 -47.65 16.87
CA MET A 1 -10.42 -47.80 15.70
C MET A 1 -10.65 -49.19 15.14
N GLY A 2 -11.14 -49.28 13.90
CA GLY A 2 -11.30 -50.56 13.24
C GLY A 2 -9.98 -51.27 12.95
N ARG A 3 -10.06 -52.52 12.51
CA ARG A 3 -8.90 -53.40 12.27
C ARG A 3 -9.02 -54.16 10.97
N ILE A 4 -7.88 -54.55 10.40
CA ILE A 4 -7.85 -55.47 9.27
C ILE A 4 -8.12 -56.88 9.80
N ILE A 5 -9.14 -57.57 9.28
CA ILE A 5 -9.45 -58.96 9.64
C ILE A 5 -8.61 -59.92 8.79
N ARG A 6 -8.65 -59.75 7.47
CA ARG A 6 -8.01 -60.65 6.51
C ARG A 6 -7.68 -59.95 5.21
N LEU A 7 -6.75 -60.54 4.48
CA LEU A 7 -6.35 -60.16 3.14
C LEU A 7 -6.69 -61.29 2.19
N GLU A 8 -7.43 -61.00 1.13
CA GLU A 8 -7.73 -61.94 0.06
C GLU A 8 -6.95 -61.52 -1.19
N LEU A 9 -6.16 -62.45 -1.73
CA LEU A 9 -5.27 -62.25 -2.85
C LEU A 9 -5.69 -63.18 -3.97
N ASP A 10 -5.58 -62.74 -5.22
CA ASP A 10 -5.73 -63.61 -6.37
C ASP A 10 -4.70 -63.27 -7.43
N ASN A 11 -3.94 -64.29 -7.83
CA ASN A 11 -2.88 -64.20 -8.85
C ASN A 11 -1.92 -63.01 -8.62
N PHE A 12 -1.52 -62.75 -7.38
CA PHE A 12 -0.68 -61.61 -7.02
C PHE A 12 0.78 -62.03 -6.73
N LYS A 13 1.74 -61.55 -7.52
CA LYS A 13 3.18 -61.85 -7.42
C LYS A 13 3.51 -63.35 -7.33
N SER A 14 3.78 -63.86 -6.13
CA SER A 14 4.12 -65.26 -5.86
C SER A 14 2.90 -66.09 -5.44
N TYR A 15 1.76 -65.45 -5.19
CA TYR A 15 0.51 -66.11 -4.79
C TYR A 15 -0.27 -66.54 -6.03
N LYS A 16 -0.33 -67.84 -6.30
CA LYS A 16 -1.12 -68.44 -7.39
C LYS A 16 -2.56 -68.67 -6.93
N GLY A 17 -3.52 -68.29 -7.77
CA GLY A 17 -4.94 -68.43 -7.50
C GLY A 17 -5.38 -67.64 -6.27
N HIS A 18 -6.57 -67.97 -5.78
CA HIS A 18 -7.16 -67.33 -4.61
C HIS A 18 -6.49 -67.79 -3.32
N GLN A 19 -5.94 -66.86 -2.56
CA GLN A 19 -5.27 -67.09 -1.28
C GLN A 19 -5.87 -66.15 -0.23
N VAL A 20 -6.16 -66.68 0.96
CA VAL A 20 -6.70 -65.91 2.08
C VAL A 20 -5.65 -65.90 3.18
N ILE A 21 -5.24 -64.71 3.61
CA ILE A 21 -4.26 -64.50 4.67
C ILE A 21 -4.97 -63.85 5.85
N GLY A 22 -4.98 -64.56 6.98
CA GLY A 22 -5.64 -64.15 8.21
C GLY A 22 -6.18 -65.36 8.98
N PRO A 23 -6.92 -65.12 10.07
CA PRO A 23 -7.26 -63.80 10.60
C PRO A 23 -6.05 -63.07 11.19
N PHE A 24 -6.01 -61.75 11.02
CA PHE A 24 -5.06 -60.87 11.70
C PHE A 24 -5.60 -60.49 13.07
N HIS A 25 -4.71 -60.50 14.06
CA HIS A 25 -4.97 -60.02 15.41
C HIS A 25 -4.27 -58.68 15.64
N ASN A 26 -4.51 -58.06 16.80
CA ASN A 26 -3.92 -56.76 17.20
C ASN A 26 -2.40 -56.74 17.04
N PHE A 27 -1.75 -57.89 17.25
CA PHE A 27 -0.37 -58.11 16.94
C PHE A 27 -0.24 -59.40 16.13
N SER A 28 0.36 -59.29 14.95
CA SER A 28 0.55 -60.43 14.03
C SER A 28 1.97 -60.40 13.49
N CYS A 29 2.67 -61.53 13.54
CA CYS A 29 4.03 -61.66 13.02
C CYS A 29 4.04 -62.55 11.78
N VAL A 30 4.77 -62.13 10.75
CA VAL A 30 4.92 -62.88 9.50
C VAL A 30 6.33 -63.42 9.45
N ILE A 31 6.46 -64.75 9.57
CA ILE A 31 7.74 -65.46 9.58
C ILE A 31 7.85 -66.40 8.37
N GLY A 32 9.07 -66.82 8.04
CA GLY A 32 9.33 -67.74 6.94
C GLY A 32 10.77 -67.64 6.43
N PRO A 33 11.21 -68.56 5.56
CA PRO A 33 12.57 -68.54 5.02
C PRO A 33 12.79 -67.38 4.03
N ASN A 34 14.05 -67.04 3.76
CA ASN A 34 14.37 -66.01 2.77
C ASN A 34 13.87 -66.43 1.38
N GLY A 35 13.27 -65.48 0.65
CA GLY A 35 12.65 -65.77 -0.65
C GLY A 35 11.23 -66.36 -0.61
N ALA A 36 10.68 -66.70 0.57
CA ALA A 36 9.33 -67.27 0.70
C ALA A 36 8.16 -66.30 0.39
N GLY A 37 8.44 -65.09 -0.12
CA GLY A 37 7.40 -64.12 -0.46
C GLY A 37 6.87 -63.28 0.70
N LYS A 38 7.52 -63.27 1.88
CA LYS A 38 7.14 -62.44 3.04
C LYS A 38 6.93 -60.96 2.68
N SER A 39 7.88 -60.37 1.94
CA SER A 39 7.81 -58.99 1.49
C SER A 39 6.69 -58.74 0.45
N ASN A 40 6.20 -59.79 -0.23
CA ASN A 40 5.09 -59.65 -1.17
C ASN A 40 3.75 -59.43 -0.46
N LEU A 41 3.63 -59.83 0.82
CA LEU A 41 2.49 -59.47 1.65
C LEU A 41 2.42 -57.96 1.89
N MET A 42 3.56 -57.36 2.23
CA MET A 42 3.67 -55.90 2.41
C MET A 42 3.37 -55.17 1.10
N ASP A 43 3.85 -55.68 -0.03
CA ASP A 43 3.53 -55.14 -1.35
C ASP A 43 2.03 -55.23 -1.66
N ALA A 44 1.35 -56.31 -1.24
CA ALA A 44 -0.09 -56.45 -1.44
C ALA A 44 -0.91 -55.44 -0.63
N ILE A 45 -0.54 -55.23 0.64
CA ILE A 45 -1.14 -54.21 1.50
C ILE A 45 -0.90 -52.81 0.90
N SER A 46 0.32 -52.54 0.47
CA SER A 46 0.67 -51.26 -0.15
C SER A 46 -0.08 -51.05 -1.48
N PHE A 47 -0.27 -52.12 -2.26
CA PHE A 47 -1.00 -52.10 -3.51
C PHE A 47 -2.47 -51.73 -3.31
N VAL A 48 -3.19 -52.42 -2.43
CA VAL A 48 -4.62 -52.16 -2.20
C VAL A 48 -4.88 -50.83 -1.49
N LEU A 49 -3.94 -50.36 -0.67
CA LEU A 49 -3.99 -49.03 -0.06
C LEU A 49 -3.63 -47.90 -1.05
N GLY A 50 -3.35 -48.21 -2.32
CA GLY A 50 -3.22 -47.18 -3.35
C GLY A 50 -1.88 -46.43 -3.36
N VAL A 51 -0.83 -47.00 -2.76
CA VAL A 51 0.53 -46.43 -2.83
C VAL A 51 1.00 -46.41 -4.28
N ASN A 52 1.75 -45.36 -4.66
CA ASN A 52 2.22 -45.17 -6.03
C ASN A 52 3.18 -46.31 -6.43
N SER A 53 3.00 -46.88 -7.63
CA SER A 53 3.81 -48.01 -8.12
C SER A 53 5.30 -47.68 -8.26
N MET A 54 5.67 -46.41 -8.46
CA MET A 54 7.08 -45.99 -8.50
C MET A 54 7.80 -46.18 -7.16
N GLN A 55 7.04 -46.30 -6.06
CA GLN A 55 7.55 -46.43 -4.70
C GLN A 55 7.55 -47.89 -4.23
N LEU A 56 6.98 -48.78 -5.03
CA LEU A 56 7.03 -50.21 -4.80
C LEU A 56 8.29 -50.77 -5.48
N ARG A 57 8.78 -51.92 -4.99
CA ARG A 57 9.94 -52.62 -5.58
C ARG A 57 9.76 -52.98 -7.06
N SER A 58 8.54 -52.89 -7.58
CA SER A 58 8.19 -53.19 -8.97
C SER A 58 7.65 -51.93 -9.64
N GLN A 59 8.40 -51.38 -10.61
CA GLN A 59 8.06 -50.12 -11.28
C GLN A 59 6.80 -50.22 -12.15
N ASN A 60 6.50 -51.41 -12.69
CA ASN A 60 5.34 -51.64 -13.54
C ASN A 60 4.22 -52.36 -12.79
N LEU A 61 2.98 -51.83 -12.90
CA LEU A 61 1.79 -52.46 -12.33
C LEU A 61 1.53 -53.89 -12.85
N LYS A 62 2.05 -54.22 -14.04
CA LYS A 62 1.94 -55.56 -14.64
C LYS A 62 2.80 -56.61 -13.91
N ASP A 63 3.84 -56.19 -13.21
CA ASP A 63 4.74 -57.09 -12.47
C ASP A 63 4.11 -57.62 -11.18
N PHE A 64 2.95 -57.09 -10.79
CA PHE A 64 2.17 -57.59 -9.67
C PHE A 64 1.30 -58.79 -10.04
N ILE A 65 1.14 -59.09 -11.34
CA ILE A 65 0.39 -60.26 -11.79
C ILE A 65 1.30 -61.49 -11.67
N TYR A 66 0.77 -62.57 -11.10
CA TYR A 66 1.46 -63.84 -10.96
C TYR A 66 1.90 -64.35 -12.34
N ARG A 67 3.21 -64.57 -12.50
CA ARG A 67 3.82 -65.05 -13.75
C ARG A 67 4.27 -66.52 -13.68
N GLY A 68 3.94 -67.23 -12.61
CA GLY A 68 4.47 -68.57 -12.41
C GLY A 68 3.96 -69.56 -13.46
N GLY A 69 4.91 -70.13 -14.19
CA GLY A 69 4.69 -71.29 -15.06
C GLY A 69 4.27 -70.98 -16.50
N ALA A 70 4.77 -69.91 -17.15
CA ALA A 70 4.62 -69.74 -18.60
C ALA A 70 5.38 -70.78 -19.47
N MET A 71 5.88 -71.87 -18.86
CA MET A 71 6.71 -72.89 -19.51
C MET A 71 6.09 -74.29 -19.50
N HIS A 72 4.92 -74.53 -18.88
CA HIS A 72 4.39 -75.90 -18.77
C HIS A 72 2.88 -76.09 -18.82
N ASP A 73 2.09 -75.05 -19.11
CA ASP A 73 0.63 -75.23 -19.26
C ASP A 73 0.27 -75.23 -20.75
N ASP A 74 -0.21 -76.38 -21.23
CA ASP A 74 -0.72 -76.60 -22.58
C ASP A 74 -1.84 -75.58 -22.86
N PRO A 75 -1.71 -74.70 -23.88
CA PRO A 75 -2.72 -73.69 -24.15
C PRO A 75 -4.08 -74.31 -24.44
N GLU A 76 -4.15 -75.49 -25.06
CA GLU A 76 -5.37 -76.06 -25.64
C GLU A 76 -6.42 -76.56 -24.63
N ALA A 77 -6.07 -76.71 -23.34
CA ALA A 77 -6.99 -77.27 -22.33
C ALA A 77 -7.83 -76.23 -21.55
N GLU A 78 -7.54 -74.94 -21.65
CA GLU A 78 -8.23 -73.91 -20.82
C GLU A 78 -9.26 -73.10 -21.62
N GLY A 79 -10.51 -73.10 -21.14
CA GLY A 79 -11.59 -72.27 -21.67
C GLY A 79 -11.31 -70.76 -21.55
N VAL A 80 -11.91 -69.97 -22.45
CA VAL A 80 -11.67 -68.52 -22.62
C VAL A 80 -11.78 -67.74 -21.30
N SER A 81 -12.71 -68.10 -20.43
CA SER A 81 -12.92 -67.46 -19.12
C SER A 81 -11.75 -67.66 -18.13
N GLN A 82 -11.13 -68.84 -18.10
CA GLN A 82 -9.97 -69.12 -17.24
C GLN A 82 -8.74 -68.35 -17.72
N ARG A 83 -8.52 -68.27 -19.04
CA ARG A 83 -7.42 -67.49 -19.64
C ARG A 83 -7.50 -65.99 -19.33
N GLU A 84 -8.71 -65.42 -19.27
CA GLU A 84 -8.89 -64.01 -18.90
C GLU A 84 -8.69 -63.74 -17.41
N SER A 85 -9.08 -64.68 -16.54
CA SER A 85 -8.86 -64.58 -15.09
C SER A 85 -7.37 -64.58 -14.73
N ARG A 86 -6.56 -65.37 -15.44
CA ARG A 86 -5.11 -65.50 -15.25
C ARG A 86 -4.32 -64.25 -15.64
N ARG A 87 -4.95 -63.33 -16.37
CA ARG A 87 -4.38 -62.05 -16.84
C ARG A 87 -4.76 -60.87 -15.95
N LYS A 88 -5.39 -61.13 -14.80
CA LYS A 88 -5.76 -60.13 -13.80
C LYS A 88 -5.25 -60.58 -12.43
N ALA A 89 -4.83 -59.61 -11.63
CA ALA A 89 -4.54 -59.82 -10.22
C ALA A 89 -5.44 -58.90 -9.41
N HIS A 90 -5.89 -59.35 -8.24
CA HIS A 90 -6.61 -58.49 -7.32
C HIS A 90 -6.20 -58.75 -5.88
N VAL A 91 -6.30 -57.69 -5.08
CA VAL A 91 -6.06 -57.73 -3.65
C VAL A 91 -7.24 -57.06 -2.97
N LYS A 92 -7.82 -57.74 -1.98
CA LYS A 92 -8.91 -57.24 -1.16
C LYS A 92 -8.50 -57.25 0.31
N ILE A 93 -8.64 -56.10 0.97
CA ILE A 93 -8.59 -55.98 2.43
C ILE A 93 -10.02 -55.99 2.96
N VAL A 94 -10.23 -56.83 3.97
CA VAL A 94 -11.44 -56.82 4.80
C VAL A 94 -11.13 -56.06 6.07
N TYR A 95 -11.68 -54.85 6.17
CA TYR A 95 -11.56 -53.96 7.32
C TYR A 95 -12.83 -54.04 8.16
N GLN A 96 -12.70 -54.10 9.48
CA GLN A 96 -13.81 -54.12 10.41
C GLN A 96 -13.82 -52.84 11.23
N GLU A 97 -14.89 -52.06 11.12
CA GLU A 97 -15.13 -50.88 11.95
C GLU A 97 -15.46 -51.29 13.41
N ASP A 98 -15.36 -50.36 14.35
CA ASP A 98 -15.71 -50.60 15.77
C ASP A 98 -17.16 -51.07 15.96
N GLY A 99 -18.06 -50.67 15.05
CA GLY A 99 -19.46 -51.09 15.04
C GLY A 99 -19.68 -52.51 14.50
N GLY A 100 -18.62 -53.27 14.21
CA GLY A 100 -18.68 -54.64 13.70
C GLY A 100 -18.99 -54.75 12.21
N ARG A 101 -19.15 -53.62 11.51
CA ARG A 101 -19.38 -53.58 10.06
C ARG A 101 -18.08 -53.89 9.31
N GLU A 102 -18.17 -54.79 8.34
CA GLU A 102 -17.07 -55.09 7.42
C GLU A 102 -17.13 -54.18 6.18
N ILE A 103 -15.98 -53.61 5.82
CA ILE A 103 -15.76 -52.87 4.59
C ILE A 103 -14.72 -53.62 3.76
N HIS A 104 -15.05 -53.87 2.51
CA HIS A 104 -14.18 -54.55 1.56
C HIS A 104 -13.54 -53.54 0.61
N PHE A 105 -12.23 -53.34 0.77
CA PHE A 105 -11.43 -52.52 -0.12
C PHE A 105 -10.71 -53.43 -1.11
N LEU A 106 -11.04 -53.34 -2.40
CA LEU A 106 -10.43 -54.17 -3.44
C LEU A 106 -9.78 -53.29 -4.51
N ARG A 107 -8.54 -53.64 -4.87
CA ARG A 107 -7.86 -53.11 -6.05
C ARG A 107 -7.53 -54.26 -6.99
N SER A 108 -7.84 -54.10 -8.27
CA SER A 108 -7.46 -55.05 -9.31
C SER A 108 -6.54 -54.39 -10.35
N VAL A 109 -5.71 -55.19 -10.99
CA VAL A 109 -4.85 -54.79 -12.10
C VAL A 109 -4.97 -55.78 -13.24
N ASN A 110 -5.09 -55.28 -14.46
CA ASN A 110 -5.13 -56.11 -15.67
C ASN A 110 -3.75 -56.17 -16.37
N SER A 111 -3.60 -57.08 -17.33
CA SER A 111 -2.40 -57.23 -18.16
C SER A 111 -2.04 -55.98 -18.98
N ARG A 112 -2.98 -55.04 -19.15
CA ARG A 112 -2.74 -53.73 -19.77
C ARG A 112 -2.14 -52.70 -18.80
N GLY A 113 -2.08 -53.02 -17.50
CA GLY A 113 -1.55 -52.15 -16.45
C GLY A 113 -2.56 -51.15 -15.89
N GLN A 114 -3.84 -51.29 -16.23
CA GLN A 114 -4.91 -50.44 -15.71
C GLN A 114 -5.36 -50.96 -14.34
N SER A 115 -5.48 -50.06 -13.37
CA SER A 115 -6.03 -50.36 -12.04
C SER A 115 -7.52 -50.06 -11.99
N GLU A 116 -8.29 -50.93 -11.35
CA GLU A 116 -9.70 -50.71 -11.01
C GLU A 116 -9.86 -50.81 -9.48
N TYR A 117 -10.66 -49.91 -8.90
CA TYR A 117 -10.89 -49.80 -7.46
C TYR A 117 -12.33 -50.15 -7.15
N LYS A 118 -12.56 -50.96 -6.11
CA LYS A 118 -13.89 -51.33 -5.64
C LYS A 118 -14.00 -51.20 -4.12
N ILE A 119 -15.16 -50.70 -3.67
CA ILE A 119 -15.55 -50.70 -2.25
C ILE A 119 -16.83 -51.50 -2.14
N ASN A 120 -16.84 -52.54 -1.30
CA ASN A 120 -17.99 -53.43 -1.12
C ASN A 120 -18.52 -53.94 -2.49
N ASP A 121 -17.58 -54.38 -3.32
CA ASP A 121 -17.79 -54.90 -4.68
C ASP A 121 -18.35 -53.90 -5.72
N LYS A 122 -18.53 -52.62 -5.35
CA LYS A 122 -18.92 -51.54 -6.27
C LYS A 122 -17.70 -50.81 -6.81
N VAL A 123 -17.63 -50.65 -8.14
CA VAL A 123 -16.56 -49.90 -8.80
C VAL A 123 -16.65 -48.42 -8.45
N VAL A 124 -15.54 -47.83 -8.03
CA VAL A 124 -15.44 -46.42 -7.65
C VAL A 124 -14.21 -45.78 -8.31
N LEU A 125 -14.28 -44.45 -8.49
CA LEU A 125 -13.12 -43.67 -8.91
C LEU A 125 -12.06 -43.63 -7.80
N TRP A 126 -10.79 -43.53 -8.18
CA TRP A 126 -9.66 -43.42 -7.25
C TRP A 126 -9.84 -42.31 -6.21
N LYS A 127 -10.39 -41.15 -6.61
CA LYS A 127 -10.66 -40.03 -5.69
C LYS A 127 -11.66 -40.41 -4.59
N ALA A 128 -12.72 -41.13 -4.93
CA ALA A 128 -13.72 -41.60 -3.97
C ALA A 128 -13.16 -42.74 -3.10
N TYR A 129 -12.31 -43.60 -3.69
CA TYR A 129 -11.63 -44.66 -2.96
C TYR A 129 -10.68 -44.12 -1.88
N ASN A 130 -9.86 -43.12 -2.22
CA ASN A 130 -8.99 -42.45 -1.27
C ASN A 130 -9.77 -41.72 -0.18
N ALA A 131 -10.83 -41.00 -0.54
CA ALA A 131 -11.66 -40.30 0.45
C ALA A 131 -12.27 -41.28 1.48
N ALA A 132 -12.64 -42.50 1.05
CA ALA A 132 -13.11 -43.54 1.95
C ALA A 132 -12.00 -44.06 2.89
N LEU A 133 -10.77 -44.19 2.42
CA LEU A 133 -9.62 -44.58 3.25
C LEU A 133 -9.21 -43.45 4.22
N GLU A 134 -9.24 -42.20 3.77
CA GLU A 134 -8.98 -41.00 4.59
C GLU A 134 -10.00 -40.85 5.72
N LYS A 135 -11.28 -41.19 5.48
CA LYS A 135 -12.32 -41.21 6.50
C LYS A 135 -12.02 -42.18 7.65
N GLU A 136 -11.35 -43.29 7.35
CA GLU A 136 -10.88 -44.27 8.34
C GLU A 136 -9.49 -43.91 8.92
N ASN A 137 -9.02 -42.68 8.71
CA ASN A 137 -7.70 -42.16 9.11
C ASN A 137 -6.51 -42.89 8.48
N ILE A 138 -6.69 -43.55 7.34
CA ILE A 138 -5.61 -44.18 6.58
C ILE A 138 -5.09 -43.19 5.54
N LEU A 139 -4.14 -42.35 5.96
CA LEU A 139 -3.53 -41.31 5.12
C LEU A 139 -2.45 -41.89 4.19
N ILE A 140 -2.87 -42.30 2.99
CA ILE A 140 -1.98 -42.90 1.96
C ILE A 140 -0.84 -41.96 1.56
N ARG A 141 -1.11 -40.64 1.53
CA ARG A 141 -0.13 -39.62 1.12
C ARG A 141 1.00 -39.41 2.12
N ALA A 142 0.72 -39.56 3.42
CA ALA A 142 1.68 -39.29 4.48
C ALA A 142 2.62 -40.48 4.77
N ARG A 143 2.25 -41.70 4.34
CA ARG A 143 3.02 -42.95 4.54
C ARG A 143 3.39 -43.29 5.99
N ASN A 144 2.66 -42.77 6.97
CA ASN A 144 2.99 -42.95 8.39
C ASN A 144 2.97 -44.41 8.89
N PHE A 145 2.34 -45.32 8.13
CA PHE A 145 2.06 -46.69 8.56
C PHE A 145 2.82 -47.74 7.74
N LEU A 146 3.60 -47.34 6.73
CA LEU A 146 4.43 -48.25 5.92
C LEU A 146 5.89 -47.88 6.08
N VAL A 147 6.69 -48.82 6.60
CA VAL A 147 8.14 -48.67 6.74
C VAL A 147 8.81 -49.74 5.90
N PHE A 148 9.37 -49.35 4.75
CA PHE A 148 10.15 -50.23 3.91
C PHE A 148 11.58 -50.36 4.44
N GLN A 149 12.30 -51.37 3.92
CA GLN A 149 13.70 -51.53 4.22
C GLN A 149 14.49 -50.29 3.75
N GLY A 150 15.23 -49.65 4.66
CA GLY A 150 15.98 -48.41 4.40
C GLY A 150 15.22 -47.12 4.71
N ASP A 151 13.90 -47.17 4.93
CA ASP A 151 13.12 -45.95 5.23
C ASP A 151 13.53 -45.32 6.57
N VAL A 152 13.91 -46.12 7.56
CA VAL A 152 14.33 -45.62 8.88
C VAL A 152 15.58 -44.73 8.76
N GLU A 153 16.57 -45.15 7.96
CA GLU A 153 17.79 -44.39 7.69
C GLU A 153 17.49 -43.14 6.85
N HIS A 154 16.56 -43.26 5.89
CA HIS A 154 16.12 -42.14 5.08
C HIS A 154 15.43 -41.07 5.93
N VAL A 155 14.51 -41.44 6.81
CA VAL A 155 13.83 -40.50 7.72
C VAL A 155 14.83 -39.85 8.67
N ALA A 156 15.81 -40.59 9.17
CA ALA A 156 16.86 -40.04 10.03
C ALA A 156 17.82 -39.07 9.31
N SER A 157 17.97 -39.20 7.99
CA SER A 157 18.86 -38.36 7.16
C SER A 157 18.13 -37.25 6.41
N GLN A 158 16.81 -37.12 6.57
CA GLN A 158 16.02 -36.07 5.93
C GLN A 158 16.41 -34.67 6.41
N SER A 159 16.27 -33.69 5.52
CA SER A 159 16.46 -32.29 5.88
C SER A 159 15.34 -31.83 6.84
N PRO A 160 15.60 -30.84 7.71
CA PRO A 160 14.56 -30.30 8.60
C PRO A 160 13.31 -29.83 7.83
N LYS A 161 13.47 -29.31 6.61
CA LYS A 161 12.37 -28.86 5.75
C LYS A 161 11.49 -30.02 5.29
N ASP A 162 12.10 -31.13 4.88
CA ASP A 162 11.36 -32.32 4.45
C ASP A 162 10.64 -32.97 5.64
N LEU A 163 11.26 -32.96 6.82
CA LEU A 163 10.65 -33.44 8.05
C LEU A 163 9.45 -32.58 8.46
N THR A 164 9.56 -31.24 8.37
CA THR A 164 8.41 -30.35 8.62
C THR A 164 7.29 -30.59 7.61
N LEU A 165 7.62 -30.81 6.34
CA LEU A 165 6.62 -31.10 5.31
C LEU A 165 5.91 -32.42 5.59
N LEU A 166 6.64 -33.46 6.04
CA LEU A 166 6.04 -34.71 6.49
C LEU A 166 5.04 -34.43 7.62
N ILE A 167 5.43 -33.70 8.66
CA ILE A 167 4.53 -33.34 9.78
C ILE A 167 3.30 -32.55 9.29
N GLU A 168 3.47 -31.60 8.37
CA GLU A 168 2.37 -30.85 7.77
C GLU A 168 1.39 -31.78 7.04
N HIS A 169 1.91 -32.74 6.25
CA HIS A 169 1.08 -33.76 5.60
C HIS A 169 0.30 -34.62 6.61
N ILE A 170 0.92 -34.99 7.73
CA ILE A 170 0.27 -35.79 8.78
C ILE A 170 -0.82 -34.99 9.47
N SER A 171 -0.56 -33.73 9.76
CA SER A 171 -1.51 -32.83 10.44
C SER A 171 -2.68 -32.40 9.55
N GLY A 172 -2.60 -32.62 8.23
CA GLY A 172 -3.56 -32.11 7.25
C GLY A 172 -3.45 -30.60 7.00
N SER A 173 -2.51 -29.90 7.64
CA SER A 173 -2.34 -28.45 7.51
C SER A 173 -1.95 -28.02 6.08
N LEU A 174 -1.39 -28.93 5.30
CA LEU A 174 -0.97 -28.66 3.92
C LEU A 174 -2.12 -28.23 3.01
N GLU A 175 -3.36 -28.63 3.31
CA GLU A 175 -4.54 -28.18 2.55
C GLU A 175 -4.75 -26.67 2.64
N TYR A 176 -4.42 -26.08 3.79
CA TYR A 176 -4.56 -24.64 4.04
C TYR A 176 -3.42 -23.82 3.47
N LYS A 177 -2.29 -24.44 3.11
CA LYS A 177 -1.10 -23.75 2.60
C LYS A 177 -1.41 -22.90 1.37
N GLY A 178 -2.20 -23.44 0.44
CA GLY A 178 -2.57 -22.74 -0.78
C GLY A 178 -3.39 -21.47 -0.54
N ASP A 179 -4.29 -21.49 0.45
CA ASP A 179 -5.09 -20.32 0.81
C ASP A 179 -4.29 -19.33 1.66
N TYR A 180 -3.43 -19.84 2.56
CA TYR A 180 -2.48 -19.03 3.32
C TYR A 180 -1.57 -18.22 2.42
N ASP A 181 -0.95 -18.85 1.41
CA ASP A 181 -0.03 -18.17 0.49
C ASP A 181 -0.75 -17.09 -0.33
N LYS A 182 -2.00 -17.34 -0.77
CA LYS A 182 -2.81 -16.33 -1.47
C LYS A 182 -3.15 -15.14 -0.57
N LEU A 183 -3.66 -15.40 0.64
CA LEU A 183 -4.03 -14.36 1.60
C LEU A 183 -2.82 -13.53 2.02
N LYS A 184 -1.64 -14.17 2.14
CA LYS A 184 -0.39 -13.47 2.42
C LYS A 184 -0.02 -12.49 1.31
N ILE A 185 -0.12 -12.91 0.04
CA ILE A 185 0.12 -12.02 -1.11
C ILE A 185 -0.85 -10.83 -1.11
N GLU A 186 -2.13 -11.08 -0.81
CA GLU A 186 -3.15 -10.02 -0.75
C GLU A 186 -2.88 -9.05 0.41
N GLN A 187 -2.51 -9.57 1.57
CA GLN A 187 -2.10 -8.77 2.73
C GLN A 187 -0.91 -7.87 2.39
N ASP A 188 0.14 -8.43 1.78
CA ASP A 188 1.35 -7.69 1.43
C ASP A 188 1.04 -6.55 0.45
N ARG A 189 0.19 -6.81 -0.56
CA ARG A 189 -0.31 -5.76 -1.47
C ARG A 189 -1.12 -4.67 -0.76
N ALA A 190 -1.97 -5.04 0.19
CA ALA A 190 -2.75 -4.08 0.96
C ALA A 190 -1.84 -3.17 1.82
N ILE A 191 -0.79 -3.75 2.41
CA ILE A 191 0.22 -3.01 3.17
C ILE A 191 0.96 -2.02 2.27
N GLU A 192 1.42 -2.44 1.09
CA GLU A 192 2.09 -1.57 0.12
C GLU A 192 1.20 -0.41 -0.33
N ASN A 193 -0.05 -0.69 -0.69
CA ASN A 193 -1.02 0.33 -1.10
C ASN A 193 -1.33 1.34 0.02
N SER A 194 -1.44 0.85 1.26
CA SER A 194 -1.64 1.70 2.43
C SER A 194 -0.44 2.63 2.67
N ALA A 195 0.77 2.09 2.61
CA ALA A 195 2.00 2.86 2.74
C ALA A 195 2.13 3.93 1.64
N PHE A 196 1.82 3.58 0.39
CA PHE A 196 1.80 4.53 -0.73
C PHE A 196 0.78 5.64 -0.50
N SER A 197 -0.45 5.29 -0.11
CA SER A 197 -1.53 6.25 0.15
C SER A 197 -1.17 7.20 1.30
N PHE A 198 -0.54 6.69 2.35
CA PHE A 198 -0.06 7.49 3.47
C PHE A 198 1.02 8.50 3.04
N ASN A 199 2.00 8.04 2.24
CA ASN A 199 3.03 8.93 1.70
C ASN A 199 2.44 10.01 0.79
N LYS A 200 1.47 9.67 -0.07
CA LYS A 200 0.76 10.64 -0.90
C LYS A 200 0.00 11.68 -0.06
N LYS A 201 -0.71 11.23 0.98
CA LYS A 201 -1.41 12.13 1.92
C LYS A 201 -0.44 13.08 2.62
N ARG A 202 0.73 12.58 3.03
CA ARG A 202 1.78 13.40 3.64
C ARG A 202 2.31 14.46 2.67
N GLY A 203 2.51 14.11 1.40
CA GLY A 203 2.89 15.06 0.34
C GLY A 203 1.86 16.17 0.17
N ILE A 204 0.58 15.80 0.00
CA ILE A 204 -0.53 16.76 -0.14
C ILE A 204 -0.64 17.68 1.08
N ASN A 205 -0.50 17.15 2.30
CA ASN A 205 -0.54 17.99 3.50
C ASN A 205 0.61 19.01 3.55
N SER A 206 1.80 18.65 3.04
CA SER A 206 2.92 19.58 2.93
C SER A 206 2.63 20.68 1.92
N GLU A 207 2.05 20.33 0.76
CA GLU A 207 1.63 21.29 -0.26
C GLU A 207 0.56 22.24 0.27
N ILE A 208 -0.45 21.73 0.98
CA ILE A 208 -1.50 22.55 1.62
C ILE A 208 -0.88 23.57 2.57
N LYS A 209 0.09 23.16 3.39
CA LYS A 209 0.77 24.07 4.32
C LYS A 209 1.51 25.18 3.57
N GLN A 210 2.22 24.84 2.50
CA GLN A 210 2.91 25.82 1.67
C GLN A 210 1.93 26.81 1.01
N TYR A 211 0.79 26.33 0.50
CA TYR A 211 -0.24 27.21 -0.06
C TYR A 211 -0.90 28.11 0.99
N GLN A 212 -1.04 27.65 2.24
CA GLN A 212 -1.52 28.49 3.34
C GLN A 212 -0.54 29.61 3.67
N GLU A 213 0.76 29.32 3.68
CA GLU A 213 1.82 30.32 3.88
C GLU A 213 1.83 31.36 2.74
N GLN A 214 1.75 30.90 1.48
CA GLN A 214 1.66 31.79 0.31
C GLN A 214 0.40 32.67 0.34
N LYS A 215 -0.73 32.10 0.76
CA LYS A 215 -1.97 32.86 0.90
C LYS A 215 -1.84 33.95 1.96
N ALA A 216 -1.28 33.61 3.13
CA ALA A 216 -1.09 34.58 4.21
C ALA A 216 -0.13 35.71 3.81
N GLU A 217 0.93 35.39 3.07
CA GLU A 217 1.87 36.38 2.52
C GLU A 217 1.17 37.31 1.51
N ALA A 218 0.32 36.77 0.64
CA ALA A 218 -0.45 37.57 -0.31
C ALA A 218 -1.46 38.49 0.38
N GLU A 219 -2.19 37.99 1.40
CA GLU A 219 -3.12 38.79 2.20
C GLU A 219 -2.38 39.92 2.95
N GLN A 220 -1.22 39.64 3.55
CA GLN A 220 -0.38 40.66 4.19
C GLN A 220 0.13 41.70 3.20
N TYR A 221 0.49 41.30 1.98
CA TYR A 221 0.92 42.22 0.94
C TYR A 221 -0.20 43.17 0.51
N GLU A 222 -1.43 42.68 0.37
CA GLU A 222 -2.60 43.51 0.07
C GLU A 222 -2.86 44.52 1.19
N GLU A 223 -2.85 44.08 2.46
CA GLU A 223 -3.05 44.95 3.63
C GLU A 223 -1.97 46.04 3.71
N LEU A 224 -0.69 45.68 3.58
CA LEU A 224 0.40 46.66 3.55
C LEU A 224 0.28 47.62 2.36
N GLY A 225 -0.21 47.12 1.22
CA GLY A 225 -0.44 47.92 0.03
C GLY A 225 -1.53 48.98 0.23
N ASP A 226 -2.60 48.63 0.95
CA ASP A 226 -3.66 49.56 1.29
C ASP A 226 -3.23 50.57 2.37
N ASP A 227 -2.52 50.11 3.40
CA ASP A 227 -1.89 50.99 4.41
C ASP A 227 -0.95 52.00 3.75
N MET A 228 -0.12 51.55 2.82
CA MET A 228 0.79 52.42 2.08
C MET A 228 0.03 53.49 1.30
N LYS A 229 -1.07 53.14 0.62
CA LYS A 229 -1.92 54.12 -0.09
C LYS A 229 -2.51 55.13 0.89
N GLU A 230 -3.02 54.68 2.04
CA GLU A 230 -3.56 55.58 3.06
C GLU A 230 -2.50 56.55 3.59
N GLN A 231 -1.29 56.06 3.89
CA GLN A 231 -0.19 56.92 4.34
C GLN A 231 0.25 57.92 3.27
N ILE A 232 0.26 57.52 1.99
CA ILE A 232 0.55 58.43 0.88
C ILE A 232 -0.50 59.55 0.81
N VAL A 233 -1.79 59.20 0.88
CA VAL A 233 -2.89 60.18 0.88
C VAL A 233 -2.74 61.13 2.08
N ARG A 234 -2.49 60.61 3.27
CA ARG A 234 -2.31 61.41 4.48
C ARG A 234 -1.11 62.35 4.38
N PHE A 235 0.00 61.90 3.81
CA PHE A 235 1.18 62.72 3.56
C PHE A 235 0.92 63.82 2.53
N LEU A 236 0.18 63.53 1.47
CA LEU A 236 -0.22 64.51 0.47
C LEU A 236 -1.14 65.57 1.07
N LEU A 237 -2.12 65.18 1.90
CA LEU A 237 -2.98 66.10 2.63
C LEU A 237 -2.18 66.98 3.60
N TRP A 238 -1.23 66.40 4.33
CA TRP A 238 -0.33 67.16 5.20
C TRP A 238 0.50 68.19 4.42
N LYS A 239 1.03 67.82 3.25
CA LYS A 239 1.73 68.76 2.36
C LYS A 239 0.81 69.88 1.88
N LEU A 240 -0.40 69.55 1.46
CA LEU A 240 -1.40 70.52 1.00
C LEU A 240 -1.69 71.55 2.11
N TYR A 241 -1.95 71.07 3.34
CA TYR A 241 -2.19 71.94 4.50
C TYR A 241 -1.06 72.93 4.75
N HIS A 242 0.20 72.51 4.68
CA HIS A 242 1.34 73.42 4.87
C HIS A 242 1.52 74.40 3.71
N VAL A 243 1.15 74.01 2.49
CA VAL A 243 1.14 74.93 1.34
C VAL A 243 0.04 75.97 1.51
N GLU A 244 -1.18 75.56 1.87
CA GLU A 244 -2.30 76.46 2.16
C GLU A 244 -1.98 77.43 3.30
N LYS A 245 -1.38 76.91 4.39
CA LYS A 245 -0.94 77.77 5.50
C LYS A 245 0.10 78.80 5.07
N LYS A 246 1.07 78.41 4.23
CA LYS A 246 2.04 79.37 3.68
C LYS A 246 1.40 80.41 2.77
N ILE A 247 0.35 80.03 2.02
CA ILE A 247 -0.41 80.98 1.20
C ILE A 247 -1.11 81.99 2.12
N ASP A 248 -1.77 81.53 3.18
CA ASP A 248 -2.46 82.38 4.16
C ASP A 248 -1.48 83.32 4.89
N ASP A 249 -0.32 82.80 5.32
CA ASP A 249 0.77 83.59 5.92
C ASP A 249 1.28 84.67 4.92
N CYS A 250 1.42 84.33 3.63
CA CYS A 250 1.82 85.29 2.60
C CYS A 250 0.72 86.31 2.25
N GLU A 251 -0.56 85.92 2.27
CA GLU A 251 -1.69 86.82 2.04
C GLU A 251 -1.84 87.83 3.19
N THR A 252 -1.67 87.37 4.43
CA THR A 252 -1.66 88.25 5.61
C THR A 252 -0.49 89.23 5.57
N GLU A 253 0.74 88.77 5.28
CA GLU A 253 1.89 89.66 5.11
C GLU A 253 1.70 90.66 3.95
N ALA A 254 1.09 90.23 2.84
CA ALA A 254 0.78 91.11 1.72
C ALA A 254 -0.25 92.18 2.10
N GLU A 255 -1.26 91.84 2.89
CA GLU A 255 -2.26 92.81 3.36
C GLU A 255 -1.66 93.79 4.37
N GLU A 256 -0.81 93.33 5.29
CA GLU A 256 -0.04 94.21 6.19
C GLU A 256 0.81 95.22 5.39
N LYS A 257 1.54 94.75 4.38
CA LYS A 257 2.33 95.61 3.49
C LYS A 257 1.45 96.58 2.70
N ARG A 258 0.25 96.18 2.27
CA ARG A 258 -0.71 97.09 1.60
C ARG A 258 -1.20 98.18 2.54
N VAL A 259 -1.48 97.85 3.81
CA VAL A 259 -1.84 98.84 4.83
C VAL A 259 -0.67 99.81 5.07
N GLU A 260 0.55 99.31 5.26
CA GLU A 260 1.75 100.14 5.42
C GLU A 260 1.96 101.10 4.24
N ILE A 261 1.81 100.60 3.01
CA ILE A 261 1.91 101.40 1.79
C ILE A 261 0.82 102.47 1.75
N ASN A 262 -0.43 102.13 2.08
CA ASN A 262 -1.52 103.10 2.13
C ASN A 262 -1.30 104.19 3.19
N THR A 263 -0.79 103.83 4.37
CA THR A 263 -0.42 104.82 5.39
C THR A 263 0.71 105.71 4.91
N ALA A 264 1.75 105.15 4.28
CA ALA A 264 2.86 105.93 3.73
C ALA A 264 2.40 106.87 2.60
N TYR A 265 1.44 106.46 1.76
CA TYR A 265 0.84 107.34 0.76
C TYR A 265 0.01 108.47 1.38
N SER A 266 -0.75 108.18 2.45
CA SER A 266 -1.48 109.21 3.21
C SER A 266 -0.53 110.21 3.85
N ASP A 267 0.53 109.72 4.50
CA ASP A 267 1.55 110.54 5.13
C ASP A 267 2.28 111.39 4.08
N GLN A 268 2.66 110.79 2.94
CA GLN A 268 3.26 111.51 1.82
C GLN A 268 2.33 112.60 1.27
N SER A 269 1.03 112.32 1.14
CA SER A 269 0.04 113.30 0.73
C SER A 269 -0.06 114.46 1.73
N SER A 270 -0.02 114.18 3.03
CA SER A 270 -0.03 115.22 4.08
C SER A 270 1.22 116.09 4.03
N VAL A 271 2.40 115.48 3.87
CA VAL A 271 3.68 116.18 3.73
C VAL A 271 3.72 117.01 2.46
N ASP A 272 3.15 116.53 1.35
CA ASP A 272 3.03 117.29 0.11
C ASP A 272 2.08 118.49 0.25
N GLU A 273 0.99 118.36 1.00
CA GLU A 273 0.12 119.49 1.35
C GLU A 273 0.84 120.50 2.24
N ASP A 274 1.54 120.05 3.28
CA ASP A 274 2.35 120.89 4.16
C ASP A 274 3.47 121.59 3.38
N PHE A 275 4.14 120.90 2.46
CA PHE A 275 5.15 121.49 1.59
C PHE A 275 4.55 122.54 0.66
N LYS A 276 3.35 122.30 0.09
CA LYS A 276 2.63 123.31 -0.71
C LYS A 276 2.26 124.53 0.13
N THR A 277 1.84 124.36 1.38
CA THR A 277 1.51 125.50 2.26
C THR A 277 2.76 126.28 2.67
N ALA A 278 3.84 125.60 3.06
CA ALA A 278 5.13 126.21 3.37
C ALA A 278 5.71 126.96 2.15
N ARG A 279 5.60 126.40 0.94
CA ARG A 279 6.00 127.07 -0.30
C ARG A 279 5.17 128.32 -0.57
N LYS A 280 3.85 128.29 -0.32
CA LYS A 280 2.99 129.48 -0.40
C LYS A 280 3.42 130.55 0.63
N GLN A 281 3.69 130.16 1.87
CA GLN A 281 4.17 131.07 2.92
C GLN A 281 5.54 131.68 2.56
N LEU A 282 6.47 130.87 2.04
CA LEU A 282 7.78 131.35 1.59
C LEU A 282 7.65 132.36 0.45
N ALA A 283 6.72 132.14 -0.49
CA ALA A 283 6.42 133.11 -1.55
C ALA A 283 5.84 134.43 -1.01
N VAL A 284 5.04 134.39 0.07
CA VAL A 284 4.53 135.58 0.76
C VAL A 284 5.67 136.31 1.47
N LEU A 285 6.48 135.61 2.27
CA LEU A 285 7.64 136.17 2.96
C LEU A 285 8.66 136.76 2.00
N HIS A 286 8.86 136.14 0.83
CA HIS A 286 9.74 136.69 -0.21
C HIS A 286 9.20 138.01 -0.78
N ARG A 287 7.88 138.13 -0.99
CA ARG A 287 7.26 139.42 -1.38
C ARG A 287 7.41 140.49 -0.29
N GLU A 288 7.25 140.10 0.98
CA GLU A 288 7.44 141.01 2.11
C GLU A 288 8.90 141.45 2.26
N ARG A 289 9.85 140.54 2.07
CA ARG A 289 11.28 140.85 2.04
C ARG A 289 11.60 141.83 0.92
N ILE A 290 11.11 141.62 -0.31
CA ILE A 290 11.32 142.56 -1.42
C ILE A 290 10.73 143.94 -1.07
N LYS A 291 9.53 143.99 -0.46
CA LYS A 291 8.93 145.26 0.01
C LYS A 291 9.80 145.94 1.07
N LYS A 292 10.34 145.19 2.03
CA LYS A 292 11.25 145.73 3.06
C LYS A 292 12.59 146.17 2.47
N GLU A 293 13.19 145.43 1.54
CA GLU A 293 14.41 145.86 0.83
C GLU A 293 14.19 147.14 0.01
N LEU A 294 13.02 147.28 -0.64
CA LEU A 294 12.63 148.53 -1.32
C LEU A 294 12.45 149.68 -0.34
N SER A 295 11.86 149.43 0.83
CA SER A 295 11.72 150.40 1.92
C SER A 295 13.09 150.82 2.49
N ILE A 296 14.01 149.88 2.67
CA ILE A 296 15.37 150.16 3.15
C ILE A 296 16.13 150.97 2.11
N LYS A 297 16.05 150.61 0.81
CA LYS A 297 16.67 151.40 -0.28
C LYS A 297 16.11 152.82 -0.39
N THR A 298 14.84 153.03 -0.05
CA THR A 298 14.27 154.39 0.00
C THR A 298 14.78 155.15 1.23
N SER A 299 14.82 154.52 2.40
CA SER A 299 15.42 155.11 3.60
C SER A 299 16.94 155.39 3.47
N GLU A 300 17.69 154.55 2.75
CA GLU A 300 19.11 154.77 2.45
C GLU A 300 19.33 155.92 1.46
N LYS A 301 18.41 156.11 0.49
CA LYS A 301 18.41 157.28 -0.39
C LYS A 301 18.10 158.57 0.38
N ASP A 302 17.22 158.50 1.37
CA ASP A 302 16.90 159.65 2.22
C ASP A 302 18.07 160.02 3.15
N LEU A 303 18.87 159.04 3.58
CA LEU A 303 20.08 159.23 4.40
C LEU A 303 21.29 159.78 3.62
N GLN A 304 21.36 159.61 2.30
CA GLN A 304 22.40 160.21 1.46
C GLN A 304 22.15 161.69 1.12
N HIS A 305 21.00 162.25 1.56
CA HIS A 305 20.62 163.65 1.35
C HIS A 305 20.76 164.54 2.59
N TYR A 306 21.45 164.06 3.64
CA TYR A 306 21.90 164.83 4.80
C TYR A 306 23.42 164.80 4.91
#